data_AF-X0SYX2-F1
#
_entry.id   AF-X0SYX2-F1
#
_cell.length_a   1.000
_cell.length_b   1.000
_cell.length_c   1.000
_cell.angle_alpha   90.00
_cell.angle_beta   90.00
_cell.angle_gamma   90.00
#
_symmetry.space_group_name_H-M   'P 1'
#
loop_
_entity.id
_entity.type
_entity.pdbx_description
1 polymer ?
#
loop_
_entity_poly.entity_id
_entity_poly.type
_entity_poly.pdbx_seq_one_letter_code
_entity_poly.pdbx_strand_id
1 'polypeptide(L)' 'MSDLQMPDQGNGGGDATLVQVQDLKKYFPITSGIIFQRRVGAVQAVDGVTFDVVRGETLGL' A
#
# COMPACT_ATOMS: atom_id res chain seq x y z
N MET A 1 44.46 22.91 5.14
CA MET A 1 43.26 23.33 5.88
C MET A 1 42.15 23.38 4.86
N SER A 2 41.53 22.23 4.56
CA SER A 2 40.31 21.71 5.20
C SER A 2 39.03 22.27 4.57
N ASP A 3 38.90 22.11 3.25
CA ASP A 3 37.59 22.03 2.60
C ASP A 3 37.27 20.55 2.42
N LEU A 4 36.87 19.94 3.54
CA LEU A 4 36.24 18.62 3.55
C LEU A 4 34.81 18.85 3.04
N GLN A 5 34.65 18.92 1.72
CA GLN A 5 33.33 18.95 1.10
C GLN A 5 32.63 17.64 1.48
N MET A 6 31.65 17.74 2.37
CA MET A 6 30.80 16.59 2.68
C MET A 6 30.10 16.16 1.38
N PRO A 7 30.08 14.86 1.07
CA PRO A 7 29.25 14.38 -0.02
C PRO A 7 27.81 14.82 0.28
N ASP A 8 27.17 15.41 -0.72
CA ASP A 8 25.74 15.68 -0.75
C ASP A 8 25.01 14.41 -0.30
N GLN A 9 24.54 14.42 0.95
CA GLN A 9 23.76 13.35 1.53
C GLN A 9 22.41 13.40 0.83
N GLY A 10 22.30 12.68 -0.28
CA GLY A 10 21.08 12.55 -1.06
C GLY A 10 19.88 12.27 -0.15
N ASN A 11 19.01 13.28 -0.08
CA ASN A 11 17.63 13.26 0.40
C ASN A 11 17.39 13.41 1.92
N GLY A 12 17.31 14.67 2.37
CA GLY A 12 16.57 15.08 3.57
C GLY A 12 15.04 15.00 3.40
N GLY A 13 14.52 13.89 2.88
CA GLY A 13 13.13 13.76 2.44
C GLY A 13 12.15 13.50 3.58
N GLY A 14 11.80 14.55 4.33
CA GLY A 14 10.71 14.54 5.32
C GLY A 14 9.30 14.40 4.73
N ASP A 15 9.14 14.56 3.41
CA ASP A 15 7.82 14.58 2.73
C ASP A 15 7.78 13.71 1.45
N ALA A 16 8.75 12.80 1.25
CA ALA A 16 8.71 11.92 0.09
C ALA A 16 7.75 10.74 0.33
N THR A 17 6.62 10.72 -0.39
CA THR A 17 5.73 9.55 -0.47
C THR A 17 6.53 8.31 -0.84
N LEU A 18 6.46 7.29 0.02
CA LEU A 18 7.13 6.01 -0.20
C LEU A 18 6.26 5.03 -0.97
N VAL A 19 4.96 5.02 -0.66
CA VAL A 19 3.98 4.15 -1.30
C VAL A 19 2.79 4.99 -1.72
N GLN A 20 2.38 4.87 -2.98
CA GLN A 20 1.17 5.49 -3.51
C GLN A 20 0.25 4.41 -4.04
N VAL A 21 -1.01 4.44 -3.62
CA VAL A 21 -2.06 3.50 -4.02
C VAL A 21 -3.23 4.29 -4.56
N GLN A 22 -3.71 3.94 -5.75
CA GLN A 22 -4.84 4.59 -6.41
C GLN A 22 -5.91 3.55 -6.75
N ASP A 23 -7.18 3.87 -6.46
CA ASP A 23 -8.37 3.05 -6.78
C ASP A 23 -8.22 1.56 -6.36
N LEU A 24 -7.72 1.30 -5.15
CA LEU A 24 -7.55 -0.06 -4.64
C LEU A 24 -8.91 -0.75 -4.50
N LYS A 25 -9.03 -1.89 -5.17
CA LYS A 25 -10.20 -2.77 -5.12
C LYS A 25 -9.79 -4.16 -4.68
N LYS A 26 -10.44 -4.69 -3.65
CA LYS A 26 -10.23 -6.05 -3.16
C LYS A 26 -11.56 -6.76 -2.98
N TYR A 27 -11.73 -7.81 -3.79
CA TYR A 27 -12.88 -8.71 -3.75
C TYR A 27 -12.44 -10.10 -3.28
N PHE A 28 -13.09 -10.65 -2.26
CA PHE A 28 -12.85 -12.01 -1.78
C PHE A 28 -14.00 -12.93 -2.24
N PRO A 29 -13.73 -14.01 -2.99
CA PRO A 29 -14.77 -14.90 -3.46
C PRO A 29 -15.41 -15.66 -2.30
N ILE A 30 -16.75 -15.74 -2.30
CA ILE A 30 -17.49 -16.62 -1.41
C ILE A 30 -17.77 -17.91 -2.18
N THR A 31 -17.30 -19.04 -1.65
CA THR A 31 -17.61 -20.37 -2.15
C THR A 31 -18.62 -21.05 -1.24
N SER A 32 -19.45 -21.91 -1.81
CA SER A 32 -20.43 -22.72 -1.08
C SER A 32 -20.42 -24.16 -1.58
N GLY A 33 -20.65 -25.11 -0.68
CA GLY A 33 -20.68 -26.54 -0.94
C GLY A 33 -19.56 -27.32 -0.22
N ILE A 34 -19.90 -28.51 0.27
CA ILE A 34 -19.01 -29.34 1.10
C ILE A 34 -18.20 -30.33 0.26
N ILE A 35 -18.79 -30.86 -0.82
CA ILE A 35 -18.16 -31.86 -1.72
C ILE A 35 -17.70 -31.20 -3.04
N PHE A 36 -18.48 -30.25 -3.55
CA PHE A 36 -18.13 -29.41 -4.70
C PHE A 36 -18.27 -27.93 -4.30
N GLN A 37 -17.16 -27.19 -4.34
CA GLN A 37 -17.17 -25.75 -4.07
C GLN A 37 -17.61 -25.00 -5.33
N ARG A 38 -18.73 -24.30 -5.26
CA ARG A 38 -19.20 -23.38 -6.31
C ARG A 38 -19.10 -21.93 -5.82
N ARG A 39 -18.69 -21.02 -6.70
CA ARG A 39 -18.64 -19.58 -6.40
C ARG A 39 -20.08 -19.06 -6.32
N VAL A 40 -20.47 -18.56 -5.15
CA VAL A 40 -21.83 -18.03 -4.90
C VAL A 40 -21.86 -16.50 -4.81
N GLY A 41 -20.69 -15.85 -4.75
CA GLY A 41 -20.58 -14.41 -4.76
C GLY A 41 -19.15 -13.94 -4.56
N ALA A 42 -18.99 -12.64 -4.30
CA ALA A 42 -17.75 -12.06 -3.80
C ALA A 42 -18.10 -10.97 -2.77
N VAL A 43 -17.39 -10.95 -1.64
CA VAL A 43 -17.43 -9.82 -0.72
C VAL A 43 -16.52 -8.73 -1.27
N GLN A 44 -17.06 -7.54 -1.42
CA GLN A 44 -16.26 -6.33 -1.63
C GLN A 44 -15.66 -5.92 -0.28
N ALA A 45 -14.38 -6.22 -0.07
CA ALA A 45 -13.69 -5.88 1.17
C ALA A 45 -13.09 -4.48 1.12
N VAL A 46 -12.66 -4.04 -0.06
CA VAL A 46 -12.16 -2.68 -0.30
C VAL A 46 -12.64 -2.27 -1.69
N ASP A 47 -13.24 -1.10 -1.82
CA ASP A 47 -13.68 -0.56 -3.11
C ASP A 47 -13.27 0.91 -3.23
N GLY A 48 -12.37 1.19 -4.16
CA GLY A 48 -12.00 2.54 -4.58
C GLY A 48 -11.14 3.34 -3.61
N VAL A 49 -10.30 2.70 -2.80
CA VAL A 49 -9.49 3.40 -1.81
C VAL A 49 -8.19 3.93 -2.44
N THR A 50 -7.92 5.23 -2.24
CA THR A 50 -6.70 5.91 -2.70
C THR A 50 -5.99 6.49 -1.49
N PHE A 51 -4.71 6.20 -1.32
CA PHE A 51 -3.90 6.73 -0.22
C PHE A 51 -2.41 6.72 -0.57
N ASP A 52 -1.68 7.57 0.14
CA ASP A 52 -0.23 7.63 0.13
C ASP A 52 0.29 7.25 1.53
N VAL A 53 1.47 6.63 1.60
CA VAL A 53 2.21 6.38 2.84
C VAL A 53 3.54 7.10 2.72
N VAL A 54 3.78 8.07 3.59
CA VAL A 54 5.05 8.80 3.63
C VAL A 54 6.04 8.12 4.57
N ARG A 55 7.30 8.57 4.52
CA ARG A 55 8.35 8.02 5.37
C ARG A 55 8.04 8.23 6.84
N GLY A 56 8.08 7.14 7.61
CA GLY A 56 7.86 7.16 9.07
C GLY A 56 6.41 6.90 9.48
N GLU A 57 5.48 6.78 8.52
CA GLU A 57 4.11 6.35 8.80
C GLU A 57 3.98 4.82 8.84
N THR A 58 2.95 4.34 9.53
CA THR A 58 2.58 2.92 9.58
C THR A 58 1.11 2.79 9.20
N LEU A 59 0.84 1.99 8.17
CA LEU A 59 -0.51 1.63 7.75
C LEU A 59 -0.91 0.29 8.36
N GLY A 60 -2.01 0.26 9.12
CA GLY A 60 -2.66 -0.96 9.59
C GLY A 60 -3.79 -1.40 8.66
N LEU A 61 -3.93 -2.71 8.43
CA LEU A 61 -4.96 -3.35 7.60
C LEU A 61 -5.88 -4.24 8.45
#